data_AF-A0A9D9M464-F1
#
_entry.id   AF-A0A9D9M464-F1
#
_cell.length_a   1.000
_cell.length_b   1.000
_cell.length_c   1.000
_cell.angle_alpha   90.00
_cell.angle_beta   90.00
_cell.angle_gamma   90.00
#
_symmetry.space_group_name_H-M   'P 1'
#
loop_
_entity.id
_entity.type
_entity.pdbx_description
1 polymer ?
#
loop_
_entity_poly.entity_id
_entity_poly.type
_entity_poly.pdbx_seq_one_letter_code
_entity_poly.pdbx_strand_id
1 'polypeptide(L)'
;MINKSKMWITVLLAFVASSALGQLAPEKYKYYRVQNTSTKRYVSVRDNVGSVNVSSKTADVKAVEMVSGFNNVVSDPATIIGLTDKGADYYDFSAQGTSVSKIINKNKANVIIKPVTDDSYLVYVTYKGSAGGMTGYANAYLTDPGSDLAVGYADSETSARKGNGIWSIIPVANDGSNYFGVKMDLNANGKYYTTLYTDFPYQLSEGMKAYVVSEIDGGKVNLEDISPYVPAETPVILESSSSSASDNKLQPLATAVNPSFTANNLKGVYFNHDAGDKHTVRTAFAKKTMRLLTVKDGEIAFVNEGDAYIPANTAYLKVASGTSSTLTIGKISSSGSTTPGTQENPENKMNHGTATNPISVADAIANAKAIGTEASAKDFYVKGKICSIKYEYSAQYGTATYNISDDGSTETEFTVYGSYYFDSKSWQEGDTQIRVGDEVIVCGRIINYNGNTPEFADKKSYLISLNGKTSSGTSEDPEAALNHGTADAPLTVADAIAAAEVVGTKASTGDFYVKGKICSIKYEYSAEYGTATYNISEDGSEGTEFTVYSSYYFDNKSWQDGDTQIRVGDEVIVCGKIINYNGNTPEFASKQNYLISLNGKTSSGTS
;
A
#
# COMPACT_ATOMS: atom_id res chain seq x y z
N MET A 1 -14.15 60.22 4.02
CA MET A 1 -13.04 59.60 3.25
C MET A 1 -12.78 58.22 3.81
N ILE A 2 -12.84 57.23 2.93
CA ILE A 2 -12.28 55.87 2.99
C ILE A 2 -12.90 54.90 4.02
N ASN A 3 -13.93 54.23 3.49
CA ASN A 3 -14.45 52.92 3.82
C ASN A 3 -13.29 51.89 3.87
N LYS A 4 -13.02 51.27 5.03
CA LYS A 4 -12.11 50.12 5.13
C LYS A 4 -12.93 48.83 5.20
N SER A 5 -12.79 48.08 4.12
CA SER A 5 -13.41 46.81 3.75
C SER A 5 -13.48 45.80 4.89
N LYS A 6 -14.71 45.34 5.18
CA LYS A 6 -14.94 43.99 5.70
C LYS A 6 -14.43 43.01 4.64
N MET A 7 -13.35 42.31 4.95
CA MET A 7 -12.80 41.24 4.15
C MET A 7 -13.78 40.06 4.26
N TRP A 8 -14.51 39.79 3.19
CA TRP A 8 -15.32 38.58 3.09
C TRP A 8 -14.33 37.43 2.99
N ILE A 9 -14.29 36.57 4.01
CA ILE A 9 -13.69 35.25 3.88
C ILE A 9 -14.63 34.49 2.93
N THR A 10 -14.31 34.54 1.65
CA THR A 10 -14.83 33.59 0.68
C THR A 10 -14.25 32.25 1.10
N VAL A 11 -15.02 31.47 1.85
CA VAL A 11 -14.81 30.03 1.97
C VAL A 11 -14.88 29.53 0.54
N LEU A 12 -13.70 29.29 -0.04
CA LEU A 12 -13.57 28.54 -1.28
C LEU A 12 -14.06 27.13 -0.89
N LEU A 13 -15.36 26.87 -1.08
CA LEU A 13 -15.82 25.51 -1.27
C LEU A 13 -15.07 25.05 -2.52
N ALA A 14 -13.93 24.42 -2.31
CA ALA A 14 -13.37 23.51 -3.28
C ALA A 14 -14.49 22.51 -3.54
N PHE A 15 -15.15 22.64 -4.69
CA PHE A 15 -15.84 21.51 -5.29
C PHE A 15 -14.74 20.47 -5.50
N VAL A 16 -14.55 19.60 -4.49
CA VAL A 16 -13.73 18.42 -4.63
C VAL A 16 -14.48 17.60 -5.67
N ALA A 17 -13.96 17.57 -6.89
CA ALA A 17 -14.43 16.63 -7.88
C ALA A 17 -14.08 15.24 -7.33
N SER A 18 -15.02 14.65 -6.59
CA SER A 18 -14.89 13.27 -6.14
C SER A 18 -14.74 12.41 -7.38
N SER A 19 -13.68 11.63 -7.46
CA SER A 19 -13.57 10.59 -8.48
C SER A 19 -14.70 9.57 -8.26
N ALA A 20 -15.13 8.88 -9.33
CA ALA A 20 -16.15 7.83 -9.21
C ALA A 20 -15.73 6.75 -8.20
N LEU A 21 -14.44 6.39 -8.20
CA LEU A 21 -13.86 5.41 -7.27
C LEU A 21 -14.02 5.83 -5.81
N GLY A 22 -13.75 7.10 -5.48
CA GLY A 22 -13.92 7.60 -4.11
C GLY A 22 -15.36 7.49 -3.61
N GLN A 23 -16.34 7.72 -4.48
CA GLN A 23 -17.77 7.58 -4.13
C GLN A 23 -18.22 6.14 -3.98
N LEU A 24 -17.70 5.25 -4.84
CA LEU A 24 -18.07 3.83 -4.81
C LEU A 24 -17.46 3.09 -3.61
N ALA A 25 -16.38 3.61 -3.03
CA ALA A 25 -15.68 3.01 -1.90
C ALA A 25 -15.33 1.52 -2.14
N PRO A 26 -14.55 1.20 -3.20
CA PRO A 26 -14.26 -0.18 -3.62
C PRO A 26 -13.54 -1.02 -2.56
N GLU A 27 -12.82 -0.39 -1.64
CA GLU A 27 -12.20 -1.03 -0.47
C GLU A 27 -13.24 -1.55 0.53
N LYS A 28 -14.42 -0.90 0.59
CA LYS A 28 -15.54 -1.29 1.44
C LYS A 28 -16.48 -2.25 0.72
N TYR A 29 -16.74 -2.00 -0.56
CA TYR A 29 -17.70 -2.77 -1.35
C TYR A 29 -17.08 -3.23 -2.68
N LYS A 30 -17.09 -4.54 -2.92
CA LYS A 30 -16.68 -5.12 -4.21
C LYS A 30 -17.86 -5.40 -5.16
N TYR A 31 -19.04 -5.59 -4.60
CA TYR A 31 -20.23 -6.06 -5.31
C TYR A 31 -21.38 -5.06 -5.23
N TYR A 32 -21.98 -4.80 -6.39
CA TYR A 32 -22.97 -3.75 -6.58
C TYR A 32 -24.16 -4.28 -7.41
N ARG A 33 -25.31 -3.61 -7.32
CA ARG A 33 -26.32 -3.66 -8.38
C ARG A 33 -26.22 -2.41 -9.21
N VAL A 34 -26.31 -2.55 -10.53
CA VAL A 34 -26.33 -1.41 -11.45
C VAL A 34 -27.77 -1.19 -11.90
N GLN A 35 -28.32 -0.01 -11.62
CA GLN A 35 -29.71 0.34 -11.90
C GLN A 35 -29.80 1.56 -12.81
N ASN A 36 -30.64 1.52 -13.83
CA ASN A 36 -30.92 2.67 -14.66
C ASN A 36 -31.68 3.74 -13.87
N THR A 37 -31.24 4.99 -13.93
CA THR A 37 -31.84 6.08 -13.14
C THR A 37 -33.23 6.49 -13.63
N SER A 38 -33.53 6.33 -14.93
CA SER A 38 -34.82 6.69 -15.53
C SER A 38 -35.83 5.55 -15.44
N THR A 39 -35.47 4.36 -15.95
CA THR A 39 -36.39 3.23 -16.05
C THR A 39 -36.48 2.41 -14.78
N LYS A 40 -35.55 2.62 -13.84
CA LYS A 40 -35.40 1.85 -12.59
C LYS A 40 -35.14 0.34 -12.79
N ARG A 41 -34.75 -0.07 -14.00
CA ARG A 41 -34.38 -1.45 -14.31
C ARG A 41 -32.94 -1.74 -13.92
N TYR A 42 -32.68 -2.97 -13.51
CA TYR A 42 -31.40 -3.46 -13.06
C TYR A 42 -30.70 -4.22 -14.18
N VAL A 43 -29.39 -4.10 -14.22
CA VAL A 43 -28.51 -4.88 -15.10
C VAL A 43 -28.46 -6.33 -14.60
N SER A 44 -28.61 -7.28 -15.52
CA SER A 44 -28.43 -8.71 -15.29
C SER A 44 -27.62 -9.35 -16.43
N VAL A 45 -26.52 -10.02 -16.10
CA VAL A 45 -25.65 -10.67 -17.10
C VAL A 45 -26.10 -12.12 -17.36
N ARG A 46 -26.70 -12.38 -18.51
CA ARG A 46 -27.37 -13.65 -18.85
C ARG A 46 -26.52 -14.63 -19.64
N ASP A 47 -25.49 -14.17 -20.33
CA ASP A 47 -24.55 -15.03 -21.02
C ASP A 47 -23.15 -14.40 -21.14
N ASN A 48 -22.26 -15.08 -21.86
CA ASN A 48 -20.88 -14.67 -22.07
C ASN A 48 -20.54 -14.39 -23.55
N VAL A 49 -21.55 -14.18 -24.39
CA VAL A 49 -21.42 -13.95 -25.83
C VAL A 49 -21.60 -12.47 -26.11
N GLY A 50 -20.78 -11.91 -26.99
CA GLY A 50 -20.97 -10.55 -27.44
C GLY A 50 -19.85 -10.15 -28.39
N SER A 51 -19.94 -8.93 -28.90
CA SER A 51 -18.92 -8.40 -29.78
C SER A 51 -19.02 -6.88 -29.87
N VAL A 52 -17.96 -6.25 -30.37
CA VAL A 52 -18.02 -4.87 -30.84
C VAL A 52 -17.57 -4.84 -32.28
N ASN A 53 -18.32 -4.12 -33.11
CA ASN A 53 -17.92 -3.79 -34.46
C ASN A 53 -17.35 -2.38 -34.48
N VAL A 54 -16.03 -2.31 -34.64
CA VAL A 54 -15.28 -1.05 -34.68
C VAL A 54 -15.66 -0.18 -35.87
N SER A 55 -15.94 -0.80 -37.03
CA SER A 55 -16.24 -0.07 -38.27
C SER A 55 -17.59 0.63 -38.23
N SER A 56 -18.61 -0.04 -37.70
CA SER A 56 -19.97 0.50 -37.56
C SER A 56 -20.21 1.22 -36.23
N LYS A 57 -19.24 1.16 -35.29
CA LYS A 57 -19.36 1.71 -33.93
C LYS A 57 -20.56 1.15 -33.15
N THR A 58 -20.83 -0.14 -33.32
CA THR A 58 -21.93 -0.84 -32.65
C THR A 58 -21.41 -1.93 -31.73
N ALA A 59 -22.14 -2.24 -30.67
CA ALA A 59 -21.86 -3.36 -29.79
C ALA A 59 -23.03 -4.35 -29.79
N ASP A 60 -22.69 -5.64 -29.74
CA ASP A 60 -23.62 -6.72 -29.47
C ASP A 60 -23.59 -6.99 -27.96
N VAL A 61 -24.61 -6.47 -27.28
CA VAL A 61 -24.74 -6.46 -25.81
C VAL A 61 -25.95 -7.28 -25.34
N LYS A 62 -26.48 -8.18 -26.18
CA LYS A 62 -27.64 -9.04 -25.83
C LYS A 62 -27.35 -10.01 -24.66
N ALA A 63 -26.09 -10.16 -24.24
CA ALA A 63 -25.72 -10.82 -23.00
C ALA A 63 -26.26 -10.13 -21.74
N VAL A 64 -26.65 -8.86 -21.85
CA VAL A 64 -27.05 -8.02 -20.73
C VAL A 64 -28.53 -7.69 -20.83
N GLU A 65 -29.30 -8.19 -19.87
CA GLU A 65 -30.72 -7.89 -19.72
C GLU A 65 -30.94 -6.72 -18.74
N MET A 66 -32.01 -5.97 -18.98
CA MET A 66 -32.59 -4.94 -18.13
C MET A 66 -33.84 -5.50 -17.46
N VAL A 67 -33.77 -5.70 -16.14
CA VAL A 67 -34.82 -6.34 -15.35
C VAL A 67 -35.51 -5.33 -14.46
N SER A 68 -36.83 -5.20 -14.58
CA SER A 68 -37.63 -4.31 -13.72
C SER A 68 -37.98 -4.96 -12.38
N GLY A 69 -38.04 -4.15 -11.32
CA GLY A 69 -38.54 -4.57 -10.01
C GLY A 69 -37.53 -5.34 -9.15
N PHE A 70 -37.36 -4.89 -7.90
CA PHE A 70 -36.40 -5.49 -6.97
C PHE A 70 -36.66 -6.98 -6.70
N ASN A 71 -37.94 -7.38 -6.60
CA ASN A 71 -38.33 -8.77 -6.33
C ASN A 71 -37.91 -9.78 -7.41
N ASN A 72 -37.58 -9.30 -8.62
CA ASN A 72 -37.10 -10.11 -9.74
C ASN A 72 -35.57 -10.26 -9.73
N VAL A 73 -34.86 -9.38 -9.01
CA VAL A 73 -33.39 -9.38 -8.95
C VAL A 73 -32.83 -9.72 -7.57
N VAL A 74 -33.67 -9.71 -6.53
CA VAL A 74 -33.24 -9.96 -5.14
C VAL A 74 -32.49 -11.28 -4.99
N SER A 75 -32.92 -12.31 -5.72
CA SER A 75 -32.37 -13.67 -5.70
C SER A 75 -31.63 -14.05 -6.98
N ASP A 76 -31.25 -13.07 -7.80
CA ASP A 76 -30.55 -13.32 -9.06
C ASP A 76 -29.06 -12.95 -8.96
N PRO A 77 -28.16 -13.92 -8.81
CA PRO A 77 -26.71 -13.69 -8.81
C PRO A 77 -26.20 -12.93 -10.03
N ALA A 78 -26.85 -13.06 -11.19
CA ALA A 78 -26.45 -12.35 -12.41
C ALA A 78 -26.58 -10.82 -12.32
N THR A 79 -27.27 -10.32 -11.29
CA THR A 79 -27.45 -8.89 -11.01
C THR A 79 -26.41 -8.34 -10.02
N ILE A 80 -25.60 -9.22 -9.44
CA ILE A 80 -24.54 -8.87 -8.51
C ILE A 80 -23.27 -8.64 -9.33
N ILE A 81 -22.97 -7.38 -9.57
CA ILE A 81 -21.88 -6.94 -10.44
C ILE A 81 -20.64 -6.68 -9.58
N GLY A 82 -19.61 -7.50 -9.78
CA GLY A 82 -18.27 -7.26 -9.26
C GLY A 82 -17.59 -6.13 -10.04
N LEU A 83 -16.99 -5.19 -9.30
CA LEU A 83 -16.19 -4.12 -9.88
C LEU A 83 -14.70 -4.41 -9.72
N THR A 84 -13.94 -4.39 -10.81
CA THR A 84 -12.48 -4.50 -10.78
C THR A 84 -11.85 -3.23 -11.34
N ASP A 85 -11.01 -2.56 -10.56
CA ASP A 85 -10.17 -1.45 -11.03
C ASP A 85 -8.99 -1.99 -11.85
N LYS A 86 -8.76 -1.41 -13.02
CA LYS A 86 -7.65 -1.74 -13.94
C LYS A 86 -6.62 -0.60 -14.04
N GLY A 87 -6.81 0.48 -13.29
CA GLY A 87 -6.00 1.70 -13.33
C GLY A 87 -6.36 2.62 -14.48
N ALA A 88 -5.90 3.88 -14.41
CA ALA A 88 -6.13 4.91 -15.43
C ALA A 88 -7.62 5.11 -15.82
N ASP A 89 -8.51 5.11 -14.81
CA ASP A 89 -9.97 5.21 -14.94
C ASP A 89 -10.63 4.06 -15.72
N TYR A 90 -9.93 2.93 -15.87
CA TYR A 90 -10.48 1.74 -16.49
C TYR A 90 -10.95 0.72 -15.47
N TYR A 91 -12.07 0.09 -15.77
CA TYR A 91 -12.71 -0.90 -14.92
C TYR A 91 -13.08 -2.15 -15.72
N ASP A 92 -13.48 -3.19 -14.99
CA ASP A 92 -14.25 -4.30 -15.51
C ASP A 92 -15.46 -4.55 -14.62
N PHE A 93 -16.59 -4.82 -15.26
CA PHE A 93 -17.79 -5.33 -14.59
C PHE A 93 -17.83 -6.83 -14.82
N SER A 94 -17.80 -7.60 -13.74
CA SER A 94 -17.87 -9.07 -13.76
C SER A 94 -19.15 -9.56 -13.11
N ALA A 95 -19.71 -10.66 -13.63
CA ALA A 95 -20.79 -11.39 -12.99
C ALA A 95 -20.82 -12.82 -13.52
N GLN A 96 -21.14 -13.78 -12.65
CA GLN A 96 -21.33 -15.19 -12.96
C GLN A 96 -20.26 -15.78 -13.92
N GLY A 97 -18.99 -15.53 -13.61
CA GLY A 97 -17.83 -16.11 -14.30
C GLY A 97 -17.41 -15.41 -15.59
N THR A 98 -18.15 -14.38 -16.02
CA THR A 98 -17.81 -13.56 -17.18
C THR A 98 -17.53 -12.11 -16.79
N SER A 99 -17.15 -11.28 -17.76
CA SER A 99 -17.02 -9.84 -17.59
C SER A 99 -17.24 -9.11 -18.89
N VAL A 100 -17.46 -7.80 -18.84
CA VAL A 100 -17.59 -6.96 -20.03
C VAL A 100 -16.39 -7.12 -20.95
N SER A 101 -15.17 -7.19 -20.41
CA SER A 101 -13.96 -7.40 -21.23
C SER A 101 -13.89 -8.79 -21.89
N LYS A 102 -14.49 -9.83 -21.29
CA LYS A 102 -14.60 -11.17 -21.87
C LYS A 102 -15.68 -11.24 -22.95
N ILE A 103 -16.81 -10.58 -22.72
CA ILE A 103 -17.97 -10.52 -23.64
C ILE A 103 -17.61 -9.70 -24.89
N ILE A 104 -17.04 -8.51 -24.71
CA ILE A 104 -16.94 -7.49 -25.76
C ILE A 104 -15.48 -7.32 -26.21
N ASN A 105 -14.89 -8.34 -26.86
CA ASN A 105 -13.55 -8.29 -27.50
C ASN A 105 -12.34 -8.58 -26.60
N LYS A 106 -12.41 -9.68 -25.81
CA LYS A 106 -11.29 -10.44 -25.22
C LYS A 106 -10.01 -9.62 -24.96
N ASN A 107 -10.10 -8.64 -24.04
CA ASN A 107 -8.98 -7.80 -23.53
C ASN A 107 -8.61 -6.52 -24.32
N LYS A 108 -9.46 -6.00 -25.22
CA LYS A 108 -9.23 -4.70 -25.90
C LYS A 108 -10.26 -3.61 -25.56
N ALA A 109 -11.16 -3.89 -24.63
CA ALA A 109 -12.23 -3.02 -24.20
C ALA A 109 -12.09 -2.73 -22.71
N ASN A 110 -12.19 -1.45 -22.34
CA ASN A 110 -12.17 -0.99 -20.96
C ASN A 110 -13.50 -0.32 -20.63
N VAL A 111 -14.06 -0.62 -19.46
CA VAL A 111 -15.21 0.12 -18.93
C VAL A 111 -14.70 1.41 -18.32
N ILE A 112 -15.39 2.51 -18.56
CA ILE A 112 -15.17 3.79 -17.90
C ILE A 112 -16.45 4.16 -17.15
N ILE A 113 -16.29 4.55 -15.90
CA ILE A 113 -17.35 5.05 -15.03
C ILE A 113 -17.06 6.52 -14.78
N LYS A 114 -18.00 7.38 -15.16
CA LYS A 114 -17.87 8.82 -14.98
C LYS A 114 -19.00 9.35 -14.09
N PRO A 115 -18.72 10.05 -12.98
CA PRO A 115 -19.77 10.66 -12.16
C PRO A 115 -20.55 11.69 -12.97
N VAL A 116 -21.86 11.68 -12.78
CA VAL A 116 -22.80 12.70 -13.27
C VAL A 116 -23.33 13.51 -12.09
N THR A 117 -23.73 12.82 -11.02
CA THR A 117 -24.04 13.37 -9.69
C THR A 117 -23.39 12.49 -8.62
N ASP A 118 -23.64 12.75 -7.34
CA ASP A 118 -23.08 11.95 -6.24
C ASP A 118 -23.46 10.46 -6.32
N ASP A 119 -24.70 10.15 -6.73
CA ASP A 119 -25.22 8.77 -6.81
C ASP A 119 -25.52 8.28 -8.23
N SER A 120 -24.99 8.95 -9.26
CA SER A 120 -25.26 8.58 -10.65
C SER A 120 -24.06 8.72 -11.57
N TYR A 121 -23.97 7.79 -12.51
CA TYR A 121 -22.80 7.55 -13.32
C TYR A 121 -23.18 7.34 -14.79
N LEU A 122 -22.34 7.85 -15.67
CA LEU A 122 -22.30 7.44 -17.06
C LEU A 122 -21.36 6.23 -17.15
N VAL A 123 -21.84 5.15 -17.75
CA VAL A 123 -21.06 3.92 -17.97
C VAL A 123 -20.88 3.71 -19.47
N TYR A 124 -19.64 3.61 -19.91
CA TYR A 124 -19.35 3.37 -21.32
C TYR A 124 -18.10 2.51 -21.49
N VAL A 125 -18.05 1.81 -22.61
CA VAL A 125 -16.91 1.01 -22.99
C VAL A 125 -16.10 1.81 -23.99
N THR A 126 -14.80 1.93 -23.76
CA THR A 126 -13.85 2.40 -24.77
C THR A 126 -13.09 1.22 -25.35
N TYR A 127 -12.88 1.23 -26.66
CA TYR A 127 -12.13 0.20 -27.35
C TYR A 127 -11.22 0.81 -28.41
N LYS A 128 -10.05 0.20 -28.59
CA LYS A 128 -9.05 0.62 -29.57
C LYS A 128 -9.39 0.06 -30.95
N GLY A 129 -9.61 0.93 -31.91
CA GLY A 129 -10.02 0.59 -33.26
C GLY A 129 -9.13 1.21 -34.34
N SER A 130 -9.08 0.57 -35.51
CA SER A 130 -8.53 1.17 -36.73
C SER A 130 -9.62 1.26 -37.78
N ALA A 131 -9.89 2.45 -38.29
CA ALA A 131 -10.78 2.68 -39.43
C ALA A 131 -10.06 3.58 -40.43
N GLY A 132 -9.98 3.15 -41.70
CA GLY A 132 -9.38 3.95 -42.78
C GLY A 132 -7.89 4.33 -42.57
N GLY A 133 -7.12 3.51 -41.84
CA GLY A 133 -5.68 3.77 -41.60
C GLY A 133 -5.36 4.68 -40.41
N MET A 134 -6.36 5.24 -39.71
CA MET A 134 -6.17 5.95 -38.45
C MET A 134 -6.44 5.02 -37.26
N THR A 135 -5.53 4.99 -36.28
CA THR A 135 -5.75 4.35 -34.98
C THR A 135 -6.42 5.34 -34.04
N GLY A 136 -7.53 4.94 -33.40
CA GLY A 136 -8.28 5.81 -32.48
C GLY A 136 -9.10 5.01 -31.46
N TYR A 137 -9.60 5.72 -30.43
CA TYR A 137 -10.52 5.18 -29.44
C TYR A 137 -11.95 5.52 -29.83
N ALA A 138 -12.86 4.54 -29.74
CA ALA A 138 -14.29 4.76 -29.89
C ALA A 138 -15.01 4.35 -28.60
N ASN A 139 -16.10 5.04 -28.29
CA ASN A 139 -16.90 4.84 -27.09
C ASN A 139 -18.27 4.27 -27.48
N ALA A 140 -18.70 3.22 -26.77
CA ALA A 140 -20.06 2.71 -26.80
C ALA A 140 -20.68 2.90 -25.41
N TYR A 141 -21.76 3.66 -25.34
CA TYR A 141 -22.47 3.93 -24.10
C TYR A 141 -23.50 2.83 -23.87
N LEU A 142 -23.50 2.26 -22.66
CA LEU A 142 -24.54 1.31 -22.26
C LEU A 142 -25.81 2.11 -21.98
N THR A 143 -26.90 1.78 -22.67
CA THR A 143 -28.19 2.43 -22.49
C THR A 143 -29.28 1.40 -22.22
N ASP A 144 -30.29 1.82 -21.47
CA ASP A 144 -31.56 1.11 -21.39
C ASP A 144 -32.48 1.66 -22.50
N PRO A 145 -32.94 0.84 -23.47
CA PRO A 145 -33.79 1.31 -24.57
C PRO A 145 -35.18 1.78 -24.12
N GLY A 146 -35.60 1.48 -22.88
CA GLY A 146 -36.94 1.76 -22.37
C GLY A 146 -37.99 0.84 -23.01
N SER A 147 -38.50 -0.13 -22.26
CA SER A 147 -39.63 -0.96 -22.72
C SER A 147 -40.63 -1.16 -21.59
N ASP A 148 -41.90 -1.32 -21.97
CA ASP A 148 -42.99 -1.65 -21.03
C ASP A 148 -42.93 -3.09 -20.52
N LEU A 149 -41.97 -3.88 -21.03
CA LEU A 149 -41.75 -5.25 -20.61
C LEU A 149 -40.95 -5.31 -19.32
N ALA A 150 -41.28 -6.32 -18.50
CA ALA A 150 -40.58 -6.57 -17.25
C ALA A 150 -39.08 -6.89 -17.46
N VAL A 151 -38.73 -7.41 -18.64
CA VAL A 151 -37.36 -7.72 -19.09
C VAL A 151 -37.15 -7.15 -20.50
N GLY A 152 -35.99 -6.57 -20.77
CA GLY A 152 -35.52 -6.15 -22.10
C GLY A 152 -34.01 -6.31 -22.23
N TYR A 153 -33.43 -6.10 -23.41
CA TYR A 153 -31.98 -6.15 -23.61
C TYR A 153 -31.37 -4.76 -23.54
N ALA A 154 -30.11 -4.69 -23.11
CA ALA A 154 -29.31 -3.47 -23.22
C ALA A 154 -29.18 -3.02 -24.68
N ASP A 155 -28.96 -1.72 -24.87
CA ASP A 155 -28.58 -1.15 -26.17
C ASP A 155 -27.22 -0.43 -26.05
N SER A 156 -26.60 -0.18 -27.20
CA SER A 156 -25.34 0.56 -27.31
C SER A 156 -25.50 1.79 -28.17
N GLU A 157 -25.20 2.96 -27.61
CA GLU A 157 -25.29 4.24 -28.31
C GLU A 157 -23.91 4.83 -28.56
N THR A 158 -23.78 5.66 -29.61
CA THR A 158 -22.52 6.36 -29.92
C THR A 158 -22.39 7.71 -29.21
N SER A 159 -23.44 8.16 -28.52
CA SER A 159 -23.46 9.46 -27.82
C SER A 159 -24.01 9.36 -26.39
N ALA A 160 -23.28 9.95 -25.43
CA ALA A 160 -23.54 9.89 -23.99
C ALA A 160 -24.92 10.40 -23.53
N ARG A 161 -25.61 11.19 -24.35
CA ARG A 161 -26.80 11.97 -23.95
C ARG A 161 -28.07 11.63 -24.74
N LYS A 162 -28.04 10.59 -25.57
CA LYS A 162 -29.26 10.04 -26.18
C LYS A 162 -29.65 8.77 -25.42
N GLY A 163 -30.92 8.68 -24.99
CA GLY A 163 -31.45 7.52 -24.26
C GLY A 163 -31.24 7.52 -22.74
N ASN A 164 -31.64 6.44 -22.08
CA ASN A 164 -31.49 6.24 -20.63
C ASN A 164 -30.07 5.73 -20.31
N GLY A 165 -29.05 6.58 -20.50
CA GLY A 165 -27.62 6.22 -20.33
C GLY A 165 -27.01 6.54 -18.96
N ILE A 166 -27.82 6.88 -17.96
CA ILE A 166 -27.38 7.26 -16.62
C ILE A 166 -27.76 6.16 -15.62
N TRP A 167 -26.80 5.73 -14.82
CA TRP A 167 -26.87 4.54 -13.98
C TRP A 167 -26.54 4.87 -12.53
N SER A 168 -27.27 4.31 -11.58
CA SER A 168 -26.87 4.21 -10.18
C SER A 168 -26.12 2.90 -9.98
N ILE A 169 -24.95 2.96 -9.32
CA ILE A 169 -24.16 1.79 -8.95
C ILE A 169 -24.27 1.67 -7.44
N ILE A 170 -25.08 0.71 -6.99
CA ILE A 170 -25.61 0.66 -5.62
C ILE A 170 -24.92 -0.49 -4.88
N PRO A 171 -24.22 -0.25 -3.76
CA PRO A 171 -23.59 -1.32 -2.98
C PRO A 171 -24.59 -2.40 -2.59
N VAL A 172 -24.14 -3.66 -2.60
CA VAL A 172 -24.93 -4.79 -2.10
C VAL A 172 -24.48 -5.14 -0.69
N ALA A 173 -25.38 -4.90 0.27
CA ALA A 173 -25.11 -5.15 1.69
C ALA A 173 -26.38 -5.56 2.44
N ASN A 174 -26.23 -6.37 3.48
CA ASN A 174 -27.36 -6.94 4.24
C ASN A 174 -28.05 -5.93 5.16
N ASP A 175 -27.34 -4.88 5.58
CA ASP A 175 -27.84 -3.77 6.41
C ASP A 175 -28.65 -2.74 5.60
N GLY A 176 -28.54 -2.76 4.28
CA GLY A 176 -29.25 -1.87 3.37
C GLY A 176 -30.54 -2.45 2.77
N SER A 177 -31.22 -1.61 1.99
CA SER A 177 -32.38 -2.01 1.17
C SER A 177 -31.98 -2.80 -0.08
N ASN A 178 -30.74 -2.66 -0.55
CA ASN A 178 -30.19 -3.35 -1.72
C ASN A 178 -29.40 -4.61 -1.33
N TYR A 179 -30.04 -5.56 -0.66
CA TYR A 179 -29.40 -6.82 -0.26
C TYR A 179 -29.49 -7.90 -1.36
N PHE A 180 -28.62 -8.91 -1.26
CA PHE A 180 -28.76 -10.16 -2.00
C PHE A 180 -29.39 -11.21 -1.08
N GLY A 181 -30.50 -11.80 -1.49
CA GLY A 181 -31.25 -12.73 -0.65
C GLY A 181 -31.92 -13.81 -1.50
N VAL A 182 -32.02 -15.02 -0.98
CA VAL A 182 -32.34 -16.20 -1.80
C VAL A 182 -33.73 -16.75 -1.46
N LYS A 183 -34.61 -16.80 -2.48
CA LYS A 183 -35.88 -17.53 -2.38
C LYS A 183 -35.60 -19.04 -2.37
N MET A 184 -36.24 -19.75 -1.45
CA MET A 184 -36.05 -21.19 -1.26
C MET A 184 -37.40 -21.91 -1.36
N ASP A 185 -37.57 -22.63 -2.47
CA ASP A 185 -38.89 -23.17 -2.85
C ASP A 185 -39.06 -24.67 -2.51
N LEU A 186 -37.98 -25.37 -2.16
CA LEU A 186 -38.05 -26.79 -1.79
C LEU A 186 -38.35 -26.92 -0.29
N ASN A 187 -39.56 -27.33 0.08
CA ASN A 187 -39.94 -27.56 1.47
C ASN A 187 -39.85 -29.05 1.85
N ALA A 188 -38.99 -29.38 2.80
CA ALA A 188 -38.86 -30.71 3.36
C ALA A 188 -38.74 -30.63 4.89
N ASN A 189 -39.57 -31.40 5.61
CA ASN A 189 -39.57 -31.48 7.06
C ASN A 189 -39.57 -30.11 7.80
N GLY A 190 -40.33 -29.14 7.28
CA GLY A 190 -40.46 -27.81 7.89
C GLY A 190 -39.27 -26.88 7.67
N LYS A 191 -38.35 -27.23 6.78
CA LYS A 191 -37.22 -26.42 6.34
C LYS A 191 -37.30 -26.15 4.84
N TYR A 192 -36.64 -25.08 4.42
CA TYR A 192 -36.61 -24.65 3.03
C TYR A 192 -35.20 -24.82 2.45
N TYR A 193 -35.15 -25.28 1.21
CA TYR A 193 -33.92 -25.62 0.52
C TYR A 193 -33.89 -25.01 -0.87
N THR A 194 -32.67 -24.78 -1.36
CA THR A 194 -32.40 -24.52 -2.76
C THR A 194 -30.95 -24.91 -3.07
N THR A 195 -30.57 -24.88 -4.34
CA THR A 195 -29.16 -24.90 -4.72
C THR A 195 -28.73 -23.53 -5.21
N LEU A 196 -27.47 -23.16 -4.97
CA LEU A 196 -26.93 -21.90 -5.45
C LEU A 196 -25.52 -22.09 -6.00
N TYR A 197 -25.22 -21.37 -7.07
CA TYR A 197 -23.87 -21.26 -7.63
C TYR A 197 -23.57 -19.80 -8.05
N THR A 198 -22.60 -19.19 -7.36
CA THR A 198 -22.18 -17.79 -7.57
C THR A 198 -20.69 -17.73 -7.90
N ASP A 199 -20.27 -16.71 -8.65
CA ASP A 199 -18.85 -16.43 -8.90
C ASP A 199 -18.20 -15.54 -7.82
N PHE A 200 -18.97 -15.17 -6.81
CA PHE A 200 -18.53 -14.37 -5.67
C PHE A 200 -18.67 -15.12 -4.34
N PRO A 201 -17.78 -14.86 -3.37
CA PRO A 201 -17.90 -15.42 -2.04
C PRO A 201 -18.97 -14.68 -1.23
N TYR A 202 -19.60 -15.36 -0.29
CA TYR A 202 -20.62 -14.76 0.57
C TYR A 202 -20.66 -15.36 1.97
N GLN A 203 -21.20 -14.58 2.91
CA GLN A 203 -21.54 -15.02 4.26
C GLN A 203 -23.04 -15.25 4.37
N LEU A 204 -23.43 -16.36 5.00
CA LEU A 204 -24.80 -16.71 5.32
C LEU A 204 -25.33 -15.86 6.49
N SER A 205 -26.64 -15.56 6.49
CA SER A 205 -27.32 -15.04 7.69
C SER A 205 -27.36 -16.09 8.81
N GLU A 206 -27.52 -15.63 10.04
CA GLU A 206 -27.64 -16.50 11.21
C GLU A 206 -28.78 -17.54 11.03
N GLY A 207 -28.50 -18.78 11.41
CA GLY A 207 -29.46 -19.89 11.31
C GLY A 207 -29.58 -20.55 9.91
N MET A 208 -28.98 -19.96 8.87
CA MET A 208 -28.85 -20.62 7.57
C MET A 208 -27.69 -21.61 7.55
N LYS A 209 -27.77 -22.60 6.66
CA LYS A 209 -26.68 -23.55 6.41
C LYS A 209 -26.36 -23.67 4.93
N ALA A 210 -25.09 -23.93 4.62
CA ALA A 210 -24.63 -24.29 3.29
C ALA A 210 -23.93 -25.65 3.33
N TYR A 211 -24.31 -26.52 2.41
CA TYR A 211 -23.74 -27.86 2.30
C TYR A 211 -23.10 -28.10 0.94
N VAL A 212 -21.95 -28.77 0.95
CA VAL A 212 -21.35 -29.41 -0.23
C VAL A 212 -21.62 -30.91 -0.22
N VAL A 213 -21.46 -31.57 -1.37
CA VAL A 213 -21.56 -33.05 -1.44
C VAL A 213 -20.17 -33.65 -1.36
N SER A 214 -19.81 -34.18 -0.19
CA SER A 214 -18.48 -34.77 0.06
C SER A 214 -18.30 -36.11 -0.65
N GLU A 215 -19.33 -36.96 -0.61
CA GLU A 215 -19.28 -38.30 -1.22
C GLU A 215 -20.67 -38.83 -1.62
N ILE A 216 -20.67 -39.83 -2.50
CA ILE A 216 -21.84 -40.62 -2.87
C ILE A 216 -21.52 -42.08 -2.53
N ASP A 217 -22.31 -42.68 -1.65
CA ASP A 217 -22.10 -44.06 -1.19
C ASP A 217 -23.43 -44.81 -1.08
N GLY A 218 -23.50 -46.01 -1.66
CA GLY A 218 -24.66 -46.90 -1.52
C GLY A 218 -26.02 -46.29 -1.92
N GLY A 219 -26.04 -45.37 -2.90
CA GLY A 219 -27.27 -44.66 -3.30
C GLY A 219 -27.65 -43.46 -2.41
N LYS A 220 -26.79 -43.11 -1.45
CA LYS A 220 -26.92 -41.96 -0.56
C LYS A 220 -25.92 -40.87 -0.92
N VAL A 221 -26.32 -39.63 -0.68
CA VAL A 221 -25.51 -38.43 -0.86
C VAL A 221 -25.12 -37.90 0.52
N ASN A 222 -23.84 -37.97 0.86
CA ASN A 222 -23.35 -37.45 2.12
C ASN A 222 -22.99 -35.97 1.94
N LEU A 223 -23.38 -35.17 2.92
CA LEU A 223 -23.25 -33.73 2.92
C LEU A 223 -22.21 -33.29 3.95
N GLU A 224 -21.56 -32.17 3.67
CA GLU A 224 -20.66 -31.50 4.61
C GLU A 224 -21.12 -30.04 4.78
N ASP A 225 -21.41 -29.65 6.03
CA ASP A 225 -21.77 -28.28 6.42
C ASP A 225 -20.51 -27.40 6.41
N ILE A 226 -20.53 -26.35 5.57
CA ILE A 226 -19.41 -25.42 5.36
C ILE A 226 -19.70 -24.00 5.87
N SER A 227 -20.76 -23.86 6.67
CA SER A 227 -21.20 -22.59 7.25
C SER A 227 -20.11 -21.92 8.10
N PRO A 228 -20.14 -20.58 8.26
CA PRO A 228 -21.12 -19.63 7.71
C PRO A 228 -20.66 -18.95 6.41
N TYR A 229 -19.52 -19.33 5.82
CA TYR A 229 -18.99 -18.71 4.60
C TYR A 229 -18.93 -19.69 3.43
N VAL A 230 -19.33 -19.21 2.26
CA VAL A 230 -19.22 -19.97 1.01
C VAL A 230 -18.19 -19.30 0.10
N PRO A 231 -17.13 -20.03 -0.30
CA PRO A 231 -16.18 -19.52 -1.29
C PRO A 231 -16.82 -19.21 -2.64
N ALA A 232 -16.21 -18.30 -3.39
CA ALA A 232 -16.55 -18.08 -4.80
C ALA A 232 -16.48 -19.40 -5.58
N GLU A 233 -17.31 -19.54 -6.62
CA GLU A 233 -17.33 -20.70 -7.50
C GLU A 233 -17.54 -22.04 -6.76
N THR A 234 -18.25 -21.99 -5.62
CA THR A 234 -18.59 -23.20 -4.85
C THR A 234 -20.09 -23.49 -4.97
N PRO A 235 -20.48 -24.56 -5.70
CA PRO A 235 -21.88 -24.96 -5.78
C PRO A 235 -22.31 -25.60 -4.45
N VAL A 236 -23.43 -25.13 -3.89
CA VAL A 236 -23.93 -25.56 -2.58
C VAL A 236 -25.42 -25.86 -2.61
N ILE A 237 -25.85 -26.62 -1.60
CA ILE A 237 -27.24 -26.69 -1.15
C ILE A 237 -27.38 -25.70 0.01
N LEU A 238 -28.38 -24.82 -0.04
CA LEU A 238 -28.72 -23.93 1.06
C LEU A 238 -29.91 -24.48 1.83
N GLU A 239 -29.92 -24.28 3.14
CA GLU A 239 -31.00 -24.61 4.06
C GLU A 239 -31.35 -23.38 4.92
N SER A 240 -32.64 -23.14 5.12
CA SER A 240 -33.15 -22.10 6.01
C SER A 240 -34.48 -22.50 6.66
N SER A 241 -34.87 -21.74 7.69
CA SER A 241 -36.21 -21.80 8.31
C SER A 241 -37.27 -21.00 7.55
N SER A 242 -36.88 -20.18 6.57
CA SER A 242 -37.79 -19.37 5.76
C SER A 242 -37.60 -19.62 4.25
N SER A 243 -38.67 -19.46 3.48
CA SER A 243 -38.62 -19.44 2.01
C SER A 243 -38.28 -18.06 1.44
N SER A 244 -38.34 -17.00 2.26
CA SER A 244 -38.32 -15.62 1.79
C SER A 244 -36.90 -15.08 1.63
N ALA A 245 -36.65 -14.39 0.52
CA ALA A 245 -35.35 -13.76 0.25
C ALA A 245 -34.92 -12.75 1.33
N SER A 246 -35.85 -12.04 1.96
CA SER A 246 -35.57 -11.06 3.01
C SER A 246 -35.01 -11.67 4.29
N ASP A 247 -35.37 -12.93 4.57
CA ASP A 247 -34.92 -13.66 5.75
C ASP A 247 -33.65 -14.45 5.43
N ASN A 248 -33.46 -14.77 4.15
CA ASN A 248 -32.36 -15.58 3.62
C ASN A 248 -31.28 -14.70 2.96
N LYS A 249 -30.80 -13.67 3.67
CA LYS A 249 -29.80 -12.75 3.12
C LYS A 249 -28.41 -13.39 3.08
N LEU A 250 -27.70 -13.16 1.98
CA LEU A 250 -26.33 -13.62 1.78
C LEU A 250 -25.45 -12.40 1.51
N GLN A 251 -24.53 -12.09 2.42
CA GLN A 251 -23.65 -10.92 2.31
C GLN A 251 -22.50 -11.24 1.34
N PRO A 252 -22.41 -10.63 0.14
CA PRO A 252 -21.24 -10.78 -0.71
C PRO A 252 -20.00 -10.20 -0.01
N LEU A 253 -18.85 -10.84 -0.16
CA LEU A 253 -17.63 -10.48 0.56
C LEU A 253 -16.57 -9.93 -0.38
N ALA A 254 -16.02 -8.76 -0.08
CA ALA A 254 -14.91 -8.20 -0.86
C ALA A 254 -13.67 -9.10 -0.82
N THR A 255 -13.48 -9.80 0.30
CA THR A 255 -12.35 -10.69 0.56
C THR A 255 -12.64 -12.12 0.10
N ALA A 256 -11.60 -12.79 -0.41
CA ALA A 256 -11.67 -14.22 -0.74
C ALA A 256 -11.94 -15.06 0.51
N VAL A 257 -12.66 -16.16 0.35
CA VAL A 257 -12.90 -17.17 1.39
C VAL A 257 -12.18 -18.44 0.97
N ASN A 258 -11.36 -19.01 1.85
CA ASN A 258 -10.68 -20.27 1.55
C ASN A 258 -11.62 -21.46 1.79
N PRO A 259 -11.65 -22.46 0.89
CA PRO A 259 -12.41 -23.68 1.12
C PRO A 259 -11.93 -24.43 2.38
N SER A 260 -12.86 -24.87 3.23
CA SER A 260 -12.58 -25.74 4.38
C SER A 260 -12.86 -27.23 4.10
N PHE A 261 -13.50 -27.53 2.97
CA PHE A 261 -13.96 -28.87 2.61
C PHE A 261 -12.97 -29.59 1.70
N THR A 262 -12.89 -30.91 1.80
CA THR A 262 -11.95 -31.72 1.02
C THR A 262 -12.49 -32.16 -0.34
N ALA A 263 -13.82 -32.18 -0.51
CA ALA A 263 -14.46 -32.62 -1.75
C ALA A 263 -15.81 -31.94 -1.97
N ASN A 264 -16.15 -31.68 -3.23
CA ASN A 264 -17.50 -31.26 -3.63
C ASN A 264 -17.86 -31.90 -4.99
N ASN A 265 -18.85 -32.80 -4.98
CA ASN A 265 -19.36 -33.50 -6.15
C ASN A 265 -20.45 -32.72 -6.90
N LEU A 266 -20.89 -31.59 -6.34
CA LEU A 266 -21.76 -30.66 -7.07
C LEU A 266 -20.98 -29.95 -8.19
N LYS A 267 -21.72 -29.56 -9.22
CA LYS A 267 -21.28 -28.71 -10.31
C LYS A 267 -22.30 -27.60 -10.51
N GLY A 268 -21.84 -26.44 -10.95
CA GLY A 268 -22.68 -25.28 -11.14
C GLY A 268 -22.92 -24.94 -12.60
N VAL A 269 -24.05 -24.31 -12.87
CA VAL A 269 -24.38 -23.69 -14.16
C VAL A 269 -24.67 -22.23 -13.91
N TYR A 270 -23.90 -21.34 -14.54
CA TYR A 270 -24.13 -19.90 -14.45
C TYR A 270 -25.30 -19.45 -15.33
N PHE A 271 -25.35 -19.92 -16.58
CA PHE A 271 -26.27 -19.38 -17.58
C PHE A 271 -27.27 -20.41 -18.09
N ASN A 272 -28.49 -19.95 -18.32
CA ASN A 272 -29.49 -20.61 -19.16
C ASN A 272 -30.20 -19.50 -19.94
N HIS A 273 -29.65 -19.16 -21.10
CA HIS A 273 -30.08 -18.04 -21.90
C HIS A 273 -30.25 -18.44 -23.36
N ASP A 274 -31.30 -17.93 -23.99
CA ASP A 274 -31.61 -18.14 -25.40
C ASP A 274 -32.34 -16.93 -25.96
N ALA A 275 -31.56 -16.01 -26.53
CA ALA A 275 -32.06 -14.84 -27.22
C ALA A 275 -32.00 -14.98 -28.75
N GLY A 276 -31.79 -16.21 -29.26
CA GLY A 276 -31.54 -16.48 -30.66
C GLY A 276 -30.14 -16.06 -31.14
N ASP A 277 -29.91 -16.19 -32.44
CA ASP A 277 -28.62 -15.91 -33.11
C ASP A 277 -27.44 -16.66 -32.46
N LYS A 278 -26.49 -15.91 -31.86
CA LYS A 278 -25.30 -16.44 -31.18
C LYS A 278 -25.48 -16.50 -29.66
N HIS A 279 -26.60 -16.00 -29.12
CA HIS A 279 -26.88 -15.86 -27.70
C HIS A 279 -27.71 -17.03 -27.17
N THR A 280 -27.27 -18.26 -27.46
CA THR A 280 -27.85 -19.48 -26.92
C THR A 280 -26.79 -20.16 -26.06
N VAL A 281 -26.80 -19.87 -24.76
CA VAL A 281 -25.88 -20.43 -23.76
C VAL A 281 -26.70 -21.21 -22.74
N ARG A 282 -26.78 -22.52 -22.96
CA ARG A 282 -27.57 -23.44 -22.14
C ARG A 282 -26.79 -24.71 -21.83
N THR A 283 -27.04 -25.29 -20.66
CA THR A 283 -26.53 -26.62 -20.29
C THR A 283 -27.66 -27.63 -20.37
N ALA A 284 -27.57 -28.57 -21.32
CA ALA A 284 -28.57 -29.63 -21.46
C ALA A 284 -28.57 -30.57 -20.24
N PHE A 285 -29.76 -30.95 -19.77
CA PHE A 285 -29.90 -31.87 -18.66
C PHE A 285 -29.63 -33.32 -19.10
N ALA A 286 -28.47 -33.86 -18.73
CA ALA A 286 -28.07 -35.22 -19.05
C ALA A 286 -28.55 -36.22 -17.97
N LYS A 287 -29.77 -36.76 -18.12
CA LYS A 287 -30.40 -37.71 -17.16
C LYS A 287 -29.50 -38.87 -16.70
N LYS A 288 -28.57 -39.33 -17.56
CA LYS A 288 -27.65 -40.43 -17.24
C LYS A 288 -26.56 -40.03 -16.23
N THR A 289 -26.19 -38.76 -16.16
CA THR A 289 -24.99 -38.29 -15.45
C THR A 289 -25.23 -37.08 -14.55
N MET A 290 -26.46 -36.55 -14.49
CA MET A 290 -26.83 -35.40 -13.67
C MET A 290 -28.00 -35.74 -12.74
N ARG A 291 -27.98 -35.19 -11.53
CA ARG A 291 -29.13 -35.20 -10.62
C ARG A 291 -29.43 -33.78 -10.13
N LEU A 292 -30.71 -33.45 -10.03
CA LEU A 292 -31.21 -32.19 -9.50
C LEU A 292 -31.79 -32.39 -8.10
N LEU A 293 -31.58 -31.41 -7.24
CA LEU A 293 -32.17 -31.39 -5.91
C LEU A 293 -33.68 -31.20 -6.03
N THR A 294 -34.46 -32.02 -5.33
CA THR A 294 -35.91 -31.91 -5.23
C THR A 294 -36.37 -32.46 -3.89
N VAL A 295 -37.69 -32.51 -3.67
CA VAL A 295 -38.30 -33.19 -2.53
C VAL A 295 -38.94 -34.49 -3.01
N LYS A 296 -38.60 -35.61 -2.38
CA LYS A 296 -39.24 -36.92 -2.57
C LYS A 296 -39.58 -37.49 -1.20
N ASP A 297 -40.81 -37.97 -1.04
CA ASP A 297 -41.29 -38.59 0.20
C ASP A 297 -41.09 -37.72 1.46
N GLY A 298 -41.21 -36.40 1.32
CA GLY A 298 -41.07 -35.43 2.41
C GLY A 298 -39.63 -35.04 2.77
N GLU A 299 -38.63 -35.66 2.13
CA GLU A 299 -37.21 -35.37 2.32
C GLU A 299 -36.58 -34.78 1.04
N ILE A 300 -35.47 -34.06 1.20
CA ILE A 300 -34.67 -33.66 0.03
C ILE A 300 -33.98 -34.88 -0.59
N ALA A 301 -33.90 -34.91 -1.91
CA ALA A 301 -33.26 -35.97 -2.67
C ALA A 301 -32.70 -35.45 -4.00
N PHE A 302 -31.75 -36.17 -4.58
CA PHE A 302 -31.18 -35.90 -5.90
C PHE A 302 -31.79 -36.85 -6.93
N VAL A 303 -32.48 -36.32 -7.94
CA VAL A 303 -33.23 -37.09 -8.94
C VAL A 303 -32.76 -36.83 -10.38
N ASN A 304 -33.00 -37.77 -11.29
CA ASN A 304 -32.73 -37.61 -12.73
C ASN A 304 -33.92 -37.04 -13.52
N GLU A 305 -34.84 -36.39 -12.83
CA GLU A 305 -36.00 -35.67 -13.35
C GLU A 305 -35.70 -34.17 -13.40
N GLY A 306 -36.20 -33.49 -14.43
CA GLY A 306 -35.94 -32.07 -14.67
C GLY A 306 -36.29 -31.67 -16.10
N ASP A 307 -36.27 -30.37 -16.34
CA ASP A 307 -36.47 -29.79 -17.66
C ASP A 307 -35.32 -30.11 -18.61
N ALA A 308 -35.48 -29.76 -19.89
CA ALA A 308 -34.47 -30.04 -20.92
C ALA A 308 -33.11 -29.37 -20.64
N TYR A 309 -33.09 -28.27 -19.90
CA TYR A 309 -31.90 -27.48 -19.59
C TYR A 309 -31.83 -27.15 -18.10
N ILE A 310 -30.62 -27.12 -17.55
CA ILE A 310 -30.38 -26.71 -16.17
C ILE A 310 -30.71 -25.21 -16.03
N PRO A 311 -31.49 -24.78 -15.00
CA PRO A 311 -31.71 -23.37 -14.74
C PRO A 311 -30.40 -22.60 -14.48
N ALA A 312 -30.44 -21.28 -14.69
CA ALA A 312 -29.29 -20.41 -14.38
C ALA A 312 -28.95 -20.44 -12.88
N ASN A 313 -27.70 -20.13 -12.54
CA ASN A 313 -27.19 -20.02 -11.17
C ASN A 313 -27.46 -21.22 -10.24
N THR A 314 -27.62 -22.42 -10.83
CA THR A 314 -28.11 -23.63 -10.16
C THR A 314 -26.98 -24.65 -9.99
N ALA A 315 -26.98 -25.39 -8.88
CA ALA A 315 -26.09 -26.53 -8.71
C ALA A 315 -26.80 -27.85 -9.04
N TYR A 316 -26.05 -28.78 -9.61
CA TYR A 316 -26.48 -30.15 -9.87
C TYR A 316 -25.41 -31.13 -9.38
N LEU A 317 -25.83 -32.34 -9.02
CA LEU A 317 -24.90 -33.41 -8.65
C LEU A 317 -24.45 -34.16 -9.91
N LYS A 318 -23.15 -34.24 -10.13
CA LYS A 318 -22.56 -35.05 -11.20
C LYS A 318 -22.38 -36.50 -10.73
N VAL A 319 -22.87 -37.45 -11.51
CA VAL A 319 -22.82 -38.88 -11.18
C VAL A 319 -22.32 -39.72 -12.36
N ALA A 320 -21.81 -40.92 -12.08
CA ALA A 320 -21.45 -41.88 -13.11
C ALA A 320 -22.70 -42.40 -13.85
N SER A 321 -22.55 -42.74 -15.13
CA SER A 321 -23.63 -43.38 -15.90
C SER A 321 -24.02 -44.70 -15.25
N GLY A 322 -25.33 -44.94 -15.09
CA GLY A 322 -25.87 -46.13 -14.41
C GLY A 322 -26.15 -45.95 -12.91
N THR A 323 -25.80 -44.80 -12.34
CA THR A 323 -26.21 -44.43 -10.96
C THR A 323 -27.75 -44.43 -10.84
N SER A 324 -28.27 -44.80 -9.67
CA SER A 324 -29.72 -44.79 -9.37
C SER A 324 -30.41 -43.49 -9.80
N SER A 325 -31.66 -43.57 -10.24
CA SER A 325 -32.45 -42.40 -10.65
C SER A 325 -32.69 -41.43 -9.49
N THR A 326 -32.82 -41.97 -8.27
CA THR A 326 -33.00 -41.21 -7.03
C THR A 326 -31.88 -41.55 -6.06
N LEU A 327 -31.30 -40.52 -5.46
CA LEU A 327 -30.31 -40.62 -4.39
C LEU A 327 -30.83 -39.84 -3.18
N THR A 328 -30.94 -40.49 -2.03
CA THR A 328 -31.42 -39.86 -0.79
C THR A 328 -30.26 -39.24 -0.01
N ILE A 329 -30.55 -38.34 0.93
CA ILE A 329 -29.49 -37.81 1.80
C ILE A 329 -29.04 -38.88 2.79
N GLY A 330 -27.72 -38.99 2.93
CA GLY A 330 -27.07 -39.87 3.88
C GLY A 330 -26.63 -39.13 5.14
N LYS A 331 -25.34 -39.21 5.46
CA LYS A 331 -24.75 -38.54 6.62
C LYS A 331 -24.55 -37.05 6.32
N ILE A 332 -24.70 -36.23 7.35
CA ILE A 332 -24.31 -34.82 7.34
C ILE A 332 -23.16 -34.66 8.34
N SER A 333 -21.96 -34.35 7.84
CA SER A 333 -20.80 -33.97 8.66
C SER A 333 -20.65 -32.46 8.72
N SER A 334 -19.79 -31.97 9.60
CA SER A 334 -19.39 -30.55 9.65
C SER A 334 -17.88 -30.51 9.39
N SER A 335 -17.43 -29.68 8.45
CA SER A 335 -16.05 -29.17 8.55
C SER A 335 -15.99 -28.12 9.66
N GLY A 336 -14.81 -27.85 10.19
CA GLY A 336 -14.61 -26.63 10.98
C GLY A 336 -15.07 -25.41 10.18
N SER A 337 -15.48 -24.34 10.86
CA SER A 337 -15.94 -23.10 10.23
C SER A 337 -14.98 -22.68 9.13
N THR A 338 -15.50 -22.48 7.91
CA THR A 338 -14.83 -21.62 6.94
C THR A 338 -14.58 -20.28 7.62
N THR A 339 -13.44 -19.67 7.37
CA THR A 339 -13.19 -18.28 7.77
C THR A 339 -12.97 -17.49 6.50
N PRO A 340 -13.38 -16.20 6.44
CA PRO A 340 -12.88 -15.32 5.41
C PRO A 340 -11.37 -15.46 5.39
N GLY A 341 -10.78 -15.61 4.20
CA GLY A 341 -9.35 -15.39 4.11
C GLY A 341 -9.10 -14.02 4.71
N THR A 342 -8.06 -13.85 5.51
CA THR A 342 -7.56 -12.51 5.74
C THR A 342 -7.19 -11.96 4.36
N GLN A 343 -7.79 -10.86 3.93
CA GLN A 343 -7.10 -10.01 2.96
C GLN A 343 -5.78 -9.71 3.66
N GLU A 344 -4.68 -10.30 3.21
CA GLU A 344 -3.39 -9.82 3.65
C GLU A 344 -3.39 -8.36 3.24
N ASN A 345 -3.51 -7.48 4.23
CA ASN A 345 -3.23 -6.07 4.04
C ASN A 345 -1.91 -6.02 3.27
N PRO A 346 -1.84 -5.40 2.07
CA PRO A 346 -0.60 -5.31 1.31
C PRO A 346 0.58 -4.88 2.17
N GLU A 347 0.30 -4.01 3.15
CA GLU A 347 1.21 -3.56 4.20
C GLU A 347 1.88 -4.72 4.97
N ASN A 348 1.20 -5.83 5.26
CA ASN A 348 1.79 -6.96 5.99
C ASN A 348 2.94 -7.64 5.25
N LYS A 349 3.07 -7.45 3.95
CA LYS A 349 4.21 -7.92 3.13
C LYS A 349 5.24 -6.83 2.83
N MET A 350 4.94 -5.57 3.15
CA MET A 350 5.84 -4.46 2.87
C MET A 350 7.03 -4.49 3.82
N ASN A 351 8.19 -4.13 3.29
CA ASN A 351 9.31 -3.75 4.14
C ASN A 351 9.03 -2.35 4.70
N HIS A 352 8.85 -2.25 6.01
CA HIS A 352 8.58 -0.97 6.68
C HIS A 352 9.87 -0.21 6.99
N GLY A 353 11.02 -0.86 6.84
CA GLY A 353 12.28 -0.39 7.37
C GLY A 353 12.27 -0.37 8.90
N THR A 354 13.43 0.00 9.45
CA THR A 354 13.63 0.26 10.89
C THR A 354 14.55 1.48 11.01
N ALA A 355 14.70 2.04 12.20
CA ALA A 355 15.62 3.16 12.42
C ALA A 355 17.07 2.86 11.97
N THR A 356 17.52 1.60 12.12
CA THR A 356 18.87 1.15 11.75
C THR A 356 18.97 0.57 10.34
N ASN A 357 17.84 0.21 9.73
CA ASN A 357 17.76 -0.29 8.35
C ASN A 357 16.52 0.29 7.67
N PRO A 358 16.53 1.60 7.36
CA PRO A 358 15.40 2.28 6.73
C PRO A 358 15.26 1.89 5.25
N ILE A 359 14.07 2.07 4.69
CA ILE A 359 13.84 1.90 3.25
C ILE A 359 14.25 3.15 2.46
N SER A 360 14.48 2.97 1.16
CA SER A 360 14.76 4.06 0.22
C SER A 360 13.53 4.94 -0.02
N VAL A 361 13.74 6.13 -0.58
CA VAL A 361 12.64 7.01 -1.04
C VAL A 361 11.83 6.34 -2.15
N ALA A 362 12.50 5.68 -3.11
CA ALA A 362 11.83 4.92 -4.17
C ALA A 362 10.88 3.85 -3.62
N ASP A 363 11.30 3.10 -2.61
CA ASP A 363 10.47 2.08 -1.95
C ASP A 363 9.31 2.72 -1.18
N ALA A 364 9.54 3.85 -0.50
CA ALA A 364 8.49 4.58 0.20
C ALA A 364 7.40 5.08 -0.76
N ILE A 365 7.78 5.59 -1.93
CA ILE A 365 6.86 5.99 -3.00
C ILE A 365 6.04 4.80 -3.49
N ALA A 366 6.68 3.64 -3.73
CA ALA A 366 5.99 2.44 -4.17
C ALA A 366 5.00 1.92 -3.11
N ASN A 367 5.41 1.88 -1.85
CA ASN A 367 4.58 1.45 -0.73
C ASN A 367 3.39 2.40 -0.51
N ALA A 368 3.60 3.72 -0.54
CA ALA A 368 2.51 4.70 -0.41
C ALA A 368 1.47 4.55 -1.53
N LYS A 369 1.92 4.37 -2.78
CA LYS A 369 1.03 4.10 -3.92
C LYS A 369 0.22 2.82 -3.74
N ALA A 370 0.82 1.78 -3.17
CA ALA A 370 0.16 0.51 -2.88
C ALA A 370 -0.79 0.58 -1.67
N ILE A 371 -0.51 1.43 -0.68
CA ILE A 371 -1.38 1.71 0.47
C ILE A 371 -2.62 2.51 0.06
N GLY A 372 -2.47 3.45 -0.88
CA GLY A 372 -3.60 4.23 -1.39
C GLY A 372 -3.91 5.46 -0.54
N THR A 373 -5.19 5.85 -0.49
CA THR A 373 -5.61 7.16 0.05
C THR A 373 -5.88 7.18 1.56
N GLU A 374 -5.81 6.02 2.22
CA GLU A 374 -5.85 5.94 3.68
C GLU A 374 -4.43 5.81 4.21
N ALA A 375 -4.11 6.51 5.30
CA ALA A 375 -2.79 6.40 5.91
C ALA A 375 -2.52 4.98 6.40
N SER A 376 -1.29 4.51 6.25
CA SER A 376 -0.85 3.19 6.73
C SER A 376 -1.13 2.96 8.21
N ALA A 377 -1.36 1.71 8.60
CA ALA A 377 -1.59 1.36 10.01
C ALA A 377 -0.27 1.33 10.82
N LYS A 378 0.83 1.00 10.16
CA LYS A 378 2.20 0.91 10.68
C LYS A 378 3.03 2.07 10.16
N ASP A 379 4.02 2.43 10.95
CA ASP A 379 4.99 3.45 10.56
C ASP A 379 6.07 2.85 9.64
N PHE A 380 6.53 3.67 8.70
CA PHE A 380 7.65 3.39 7.82
C PHE A 380 8.84 4.26 8.22
N TYR A 381 10.04 3.70 8.11
CA TYR A 381 11.31 4.39 8.32
C TYR A 381 11.95 4.66 6.97
N VAL A 382 11.93 5.92 6.53
CA VAL A 382 12.40 6.31 5.20
C VAL A 382 13.67 7.13 5.33
N LYS A 383 14.72 6.72 4.63
CA LYS A 383 15.97 7.47 4.52
C LYS A 383 16.01 8.23 3.21
N GLY A 384 16.39 9.49 3.25
CA GLY A 384 16.57 10.30 2.05
C GLY A 384 17.37 11.57 2.32
N LYS A 385 17.76 12.26 1.26
CA LYS A 385 18.41 13.57 1.28
C LYS A 385 17.37 14.66 1.01
N ILE A 386 17.36 15.71 1.81
CA ILE A 386 16.44 16.84 1.62
C ILE A 386 16.78 17.54 0.29
N CYS A 387 15.86 17.49 -0.68
CA CYS A 387 16.03 18.11 -1.99
C CYS A 387 15.33 19.47 -2.12
N SER A 388 14.28 19.71 -1.33
CA SER A 388 13.63 21.02 -1.23
C SER A 388 12.93 21.22 0.13
N ILE A 389 12.83 22.47 0.59
CA ILE A 389 12.14 22.82 1.84
C ILE A 389 11.01 23.79 1.52
N LYS A 390 9.78 23.43 1.94
CA LYS A 390 8.60 24.29 1.78
C LYS A 390 8.33 25.12 3.03
N TYR A 391 8.44 24.48 4.20
CA TYR A 391 8.31 25.11 5.52
C TYR A 391 9.39 24.54 6.45
N GLU A 392 10.31 25.39 6.90
CA GLU A 392 11.28 25.04 7.94
C GLU A 392 10.60 24.85 9.30
N TYR A 393 11.28 24.18 10.24
CA TYR A 393 10.81 24.14 11.61
C TYR A 393 10.80 25.55 12.20
N SER A 394 9.80 25.86 13.03
CA SER A 394 9.73 27.13 13.75
C SER A 394 8.99 26.96 15.07
N ALA A 395 9.29 27.81 16.05
CA ALA A 395 8.61 27.79 17.35
C ALA A 395 7.08 28.01 17.24
N GLN A 396 6.60 28.66 16.16
CA GLN A 396 5.17 28.90 15.95
C GLN A 396 4.39 27.62 15.60
N TYR A 397 4.96 26.76 14.76
CA TYR A 397 4.25 25.59 14.23
C TYR A 397 4.79 24.26 14.78
N GLY A 398 6.06 24.22 15.21
CA GLY A 398 6.71 23.04 15.79
C GLY A 398 6.97 21.89 14.81
N THR A 399 6.52 22.01 13.56
CA THR A 399 6.63 21.00 12.49
C THR A 399 7.25 21.60 11.24
N ALA A 400 7.76 20.76 10.34
CA ALA A 400 8.29 21.17 9.03
C ALA A 400 7.60 20.43 7.87
N THR A 401 7.69 21.02 6.67
CA THR A 401 7.30 20.39 5.41
C THR A 401 8.42 20.53 4.39
N TYR A 402 8.92 19.40 3.88
CA TYR A 402 10.04 19.35 2.95
C TYR A 402 9.97 18.08 2.11
N ASN A 403 10.76 18.01 1.04
CA ASN A 403 10.83 16.85 0.16
C ASN A 403 12.19 16.16 0.31
N ILE A 404 12.18 14.83 0.25
CA ILE A 404 13.37 13.99 0.26
C ILE A 404 13.47 13.16 -1.01
N SER A 405 14.69 12.85 -1.45
CA SER A 405 14.98 11.93 -2.54
C SER A 405 16.21 11.07 -2.21
N ASP A 406 16.41 9.97 -2.95
CA ASP A 406 17.56 9.08 -2.72
C ASP A 406 18.89 9.75 -3.09
N ASP A 407 18.90 10.63 -4.10
CA ASP A 407 20.10 11.27 -4.63
C ASP A 407 20.23 12.78 -4.30
N GLY A 408 19.19 13.38 -3.71
CA GLY A 408 19.09 14.81 -3.44
C GLY A 408 18.55 15.64 -4.60
N SER A 409 18.13 15.02 -5.71
CA SER A 409 17.43 15.69 -6.82
C SER A 409 15.94 15.88 -6.54
N THR A 410 15.26 16.69 -7.35
CA THR A 410 13.80 16.91 -7.27
C THR A 410 13.00 16.11 -8.31
N GLU A 411 13.63 15.15 -9.01
CA GLU A 411 12.93 14.37 -10.06
C GLU A 411 12.04 13.26 -9.49
N THR A 412 12.53 12.56 -8.47
CA THR A 412 11.79 11.51 -7.76
C THR A 412 11.85 11.80 -6.27
N GLU A 413 10.83 12.48 -5.76
CA GLU A 413 10.79 12.96 -4.39
C GLU A 413 9.57 12.44 -3.62
N PHE A 414 9.72 12.33 -2.31
CA PHE A 414 8.68 11.95 -1.36
C PHE A 414 8.47 13.09 -0.36
N THR A 415 7.21 13.48 -0.17
CA THR A 415 6.89 14.64 0.67
C THR A 415 6.86 14.23 2.15
N VAL A 416 7.61 14.95 2.97
CA VAL A 416 7.54 14.89 4.43
C VAL A 416 6.58 15.98 4.88
N TYR A 417 5.30 15.65 5.03
CA TYR A 417 4.24 16.62 5.28
C TYR A 417 3.95 16.79 6.78
N GLY A 418 4.27 17.97 7.33
CA GLY A 418 3.90 18.34 8.70
C GLY A 418 4.60 17.49 9.77
N SER A 419 5.86 17.10 9.52
CA SER A 419 6.62 16.24 10.43
C SER A 419 7.00 16.98 11.71
N TYR A 420 6.89 16.29 12.83
CA TYR A 420 7.47 16.73 14.11
C TYR A 420 8.99 16.56 14.11
N TYR A 421 9.65 17.21 15.06
CA TYR A 421 11.07 17.01 15.32
C TYR A 421 11.29 15.69 16.07
N PHE A 422 12.50 15.49 16.60
CA PHE A 422 12.87 14.30 17.38
C PHE A 422 11.86 13.92 18.48
N ASP A 423 11.73 12.62 18.78
CA ASP A 423 10.77 12.04 19.74
C ASP A 423 9.29 12.39 19.49
N SER A 424 8.91 12.71 18.24
CA SER A 424 7.56 13.23 17.94
C SER A 424 7.21 14.53 18.70
N LYS A 425 8.22 15.33 19.07
CA LYS A 425 8.03 16.60 19.77
C LYS A 425 8.04 17.78 18.79
N SER A 426 7.37 18.86 19.17
CA SER A 426 7.50 20.13 18.48
C SER A 426 8.92 20.68 18.60
N TRP A 427 9.49 21.11 17.48
CA TRP A 427 10.77 21.82 17.45
C TRP A 427 10.77 23.03 18.39
N GLN A 428 11.88 23.25 19.09
CA GLN A 428 12.08 24.37 20.01
C GLN A 428 13.19 25.30 19.53
N GLU A 429 13.11 26.59 19.90
CA GLU A 429 14.16 27.56 19.61
C GLU A 429 15.51 27.07 20.18
N GLY A 430 16.52 26.94 19.31
CA GLY A 430 17.84 26.38 19.64
C GLY A 430 18.07 24.95 19.13
N ASP A 431 17.04 24.24 18.70
CA ASP A 431 17.19 22.96 18.00
C ASP A 431 17.86 23.15 16.63
N THR A 432 18.57 22.13 16.14
CA THR A 432 19.26 22.21 14.84
C THR A 432 18.26 22.27 13.70
N GLN A 433 18.36 23.30 12.86
CA GLN A 433 17.51 23.44 11.68
C GLN A 433 17.94 22.50 10.55
N ILE A 434 16.96 22.05 9.76
CA ILE A 434 17.18 21.28 8.52
C ILE A 434 17.65 22.18 7.37
N ARG A 435 18.44 21.62 6.44
CA ARG A 435 18.93 22.29 5.23
C ARG A 435 18.80 21.37 4.01
N VAL A 436 18.66 21.97 2.83
CA VAL A 436 18.79 21.22 1.58
C VAL A 436 20.17 20.56 1.53
N GLY A 437 20.19 19.27 1.20
CA GLY A 437 21.39 18.43 1.20
C GLY A 437 21.58 17.60 2.47
N ASP A 438 20.87 17.89 3.56
CA ASP A 438 20.92 17.09 4.77
C ASP A 438 20.36 15.68 4.53
N GLU A 439 21.02 14.68 5.12
CA GLU A 439 20.52 13.31 5.18
C GLU A 439 19.59 13.14 6.38
N VAL A 440 18.41 12.57 6.17
CA VAL A 440 17.42 12.35 7.22
C VAL A 440 16.91 10.91 7.21
N ILE A 441 16.54 10.44 8.40
CA ILE A 441 15.65 9.29 8.56
C ILE A 441 14.37 9.81 9.22
N VAL A 442 13.23 9.55 8.59
CA VAL A 442 11.91 9.98 9.08
C VAL A 442 11.08 8.74 9.35
N CYS A 443 10.40 8.70 10.50
CA CYS A 443 9.46 7.66 10.85
C CYS A 443 8.04 8.21 10.79
N GLY A 444 7.11 7.49 10.17
CA GLY A 444 5.71 7.87 10.20
C GLY A 444 4.80 7.05 9.29
N ARG A 445 3.52 7.36 9.32
CA ARG A 445 2.52 6.74 8.44
C ARG A 445 2.59 7.32 7.05
N ILE A 446 2.59 6.47 6.03
CA ILE A 446 2.62 6.91 4.63
C ILE A 446 1.23 6.81 4.02
N ILE A 447 0.99 7.66 3.02
CA ILE A 447 -0.29 7.80 2.31
C ILE A 447 0.03 8.21 0.87
N ASN A 448 -0.81 7.79 -0.07
CA ASN A 448 -0.88 8.40 -1.39
C ASN A 448 -2.02 9.43 -1.38
N TYR A 449 -1.74 10.62 -0.86
CA TYR A 449 -2.72 11.67 -0.65
C TYR A 449 -3.43 12.00 -1.97
N ASN A 450 -4.77 11.97 -1.93
CA ASN A 450 -5.65 12.09 -3.10
C ASN A 450 -5.32 11.15 -4.29
N GLY A 451 -4.62 10.04 -4.02
CA GLY A 451 -4.31 9.01 -5.01
C GLY A 451 -3.15 9.36 -5.94
N ASN A 452 -2.48 10.51 -5.76
CA ASN A 452 -1.39 10.93 -6.64
C ASN A 452 -0.16 11.54 -5.95
N THR A 453 -0.21 11.81 -4.64
CA THR A 453 0.87 12.44 -3.89
C THR A 453 1.39 11.50 -2.81
N PRO A 454 2.46 10.73 -3.07
CA PRO A 454 3.13 9.91 -2.06
C PRO A 454 3.78 10.78 -0.99
N GLU A 455 3.31 10.66 0.25
CA GLU A 455 3.78 11.47 1.37
C GLU A 455 3.63 10.76 2.72
N PHE A 456 4.25 11.33 3.76
CA PHE A 456 3.84 11.03 5.13
C PHE A 456 2.50 11.71 5.42
N ALA A 457 1.60 11.04 6.12
CA ALA A 457 0.33 11.60 6.53
C ALA A 457 0.53 12.77 7.51
N ASP A 458 -0.34 13.78 7.41
CA ASP A 458 -0.26 15.03 8.18
C ASP A 458 -0.10 14.80 9.68
N LYS A 459 0.99 15.33 10.25
CA LYS A 459 1.34 15.22 11.68
C LYS A 459 1.37 13.77 12.18
N LYS A 460 1.68 12.82 11.30
CA LYS A 460 1.92 11.40 11.60
C LYS A 460 3.34 10.97 11.28
N SER A 461 4.27 11.92 11.18
CA SER A 461 5.69 11.67 11.01
C SER A 461 6.54 12.49 11.97
N TYR A 462 7.74 12.00 12.23
CA TYR A 462 8.75 12.66 13.05
C TYR A 462 10.17 12.26 12.64
N LEU A 463 11.11 13.14 12.95
CA LEU A 463 12.53 12.92 12.66
C LEU A 463 13.12 11.83 13.57
N ILE A 464 13.78 10.84 12.97
CA ILE A 464 14.58 9.82 13.66
C ILE A 464 16.05 10.21 13.66
N SER A 465 16.56 10.66 12.51
CA SER A 465 17.95 11.07 12.34
C SER A 465 18.07 12.32 11.47
N LEU A 466 19.01 13.21 11.82
CA LEU A 466 19.45 14.36 11.02
C LEU A 466 20.98 14.35 10.92
N ASN A 467 21.53 14.06 9.74
CA ASN A 467 22.97 13.87 9.51
C ASN A 467 23.61 12.95 10.56
N GLY A 468 22.93 11.85 10.91
CA GLY A 468 23.37 10.89 11.93
C GLY A 468 22.95 11.19 13.37
N LYS A 469 22.43 12.40 13.67
CA LYS A 469 22.02 12.79 15.04
C LYS A 469 20.60 12.30 15.37
N THR A 470 20.37 11.74 16.56
CA THR A 470 19.07 11.21 17.00
C THR A 470 18.56 11.87 18.30
N SER A 471 17.31 11.55 18.68
CA SER A 471 16.58 12.19 19.79
C SER A 471 17.10 11.94 21.20
N SER A 472 17.78 10.80 21.41
CA SER A 472 18.24 10.35 22.73
C SER A 472 19.49 11.08 23.21
N GLY A 473 19.98 12.08 22.46
CA GLY A 473 21.12 12.87 22.92
C GLY A 473 22.34 12.01 23.25
N THR A 474 22.52 10.85 22.61
CA THR A 474 23.88 10.42 22.28
C THR A 474 24.33 11.31 21.13
N SER A 475 24.62 12.55 21.50
CA SER A 475 25.97 13.03 21.30
C SER A 475 26.93 11.88 21.66
N GLU A 476 27.21 10.97 20.73
CA GLU A 476 28.63 10.88 20.43
C GLU A 476 28.93 12.26 19.86
N ASP A 477 29.37 13.14 20.76
CA ASP A 477 30.29 14.16 20.32
C ASP A 477 31.33 13.33 19.57
N PRO A 478 31.46 13.47 18.25
CA PRO A 478 32.37 12.59 17.53
C PRO A 478 33.79 12.75 18.10
N GLU A 479 34.07 13.84 18.85
CA GLU A 479 35.23 13.96 19.74
C GLU A 479 35.25 12.95 20.91
N ALA A 480 34.14 12.70 21.61
CA ALA A 480 34.06 11.79 22.76
C ALA A 480 34.32 10.32 22.41
N ALA A 481 34.21 9.95 21.13
CA ALA A 481 34.56 8.62 20.61
C ALA A 481 36.02 8.54 20.14
N LEU A 482 36.75 9.66 20.10
CA LEU A 482 38.15 9.66 19.66
C LEU A 482 39.04 8.98 20.70
N ASN A 483 40.05 8.26 20.22
CA ASN A 483 41.15 7.83 21.07
C ASN A 483 42.01 9.05 21.38
N HIS A 484 42.10 9.44 22.65
CA HIS A 484 42.93 10.58 23.08
C HIS A 484 44.43 10.24 23.14
N GLY A 485 44.78 8.95 23.08
CA GLY A 485 46.11 8.50 23.42
C GLY A 485 46.45 8.75 24.90
N THR A 486 47.62 8.29 25.32
CA THR A 486 48.20 8.57 26.65
C THR A 486 49.69 8.80 26.51
N ALA A 487 50.38 9.23 27.57
CA ALA A 487 51.83 9.37 27.55
C ALA A 487 52.55 8.03 27.22
N ASP A 488 52.00 6.90 27.70
CA ASP A 488 52.57 5.56 27.47
C ASP A 488 52.12 4.92 26.15
N ALA A 489 50.98 5.35 25.61
CA ALA A 489 50.42 4.91 24.33
C ALA A 489 49.89 6.11 23.53
N PRO A 490 50.79 6.97 23.01
CA PRO A 490 50.42 8.15 22.25
C PRO A 490 49.88 7.78 20.86
N LEU A 491 49.08 8.67 20.29
CA LEU A 491 48.64 8.59 18.91
C LEU A 491 49.82 8.74 17.94
N THR A 492 49.65 8.10 16.78
CA THR A 492 50.45 8.39 15.58
C THR A 492 50.07 9.77 15.03
N VAL A 493 50.94 10.38 14.22
CA VAL A 493 50.64 11.63 13.51
C VAL A 493 49.43 11.47 12.59
N ALA A 494 49.31 10.32 11.91
CA ALA A 494 48.17 10.03 11.06
C ALA A 494 46.84 9.98 11.84
N ASP A 495 46.83 9.33 13.00
CA ASP A 495 45.63 9.27 13.86
C ASP A 495 45.27 10.65 14.44
N ALA A 496 46.27 11.46 14.78
CA ALA A 496 46.07 12.83 15.26
C ALA A 496 45.47 13.75 14.18
N ILE A 497 45.89 13.61 12.93
CA ILE A 497 45.31 14.33 11.79
C ILE A 497 43.83 13.95 11.64
N ALA A 498 43.51 12.66 11.62
CA ALA A 498 42.13 12.18 11.51
C ALA A 498 41.27 12.67 12.70
N ALA A 499 41.82 12.66 13.92
CA ALA A 499 41.15 13.18 15.11
C ALA A 499 40.86 14.69 14.99
N ALA A 500 41.79 15.49 14.47
CA ALA A 500 41.59 16.93 14.29
C ALA A 500 40.53 17.24 13.23
N GLU A 501 40.47 16.47 12.14
CA GLU A 501 39.42 16.59 11.12
C GLU A 501 38.02 16.36 11.71
N VAL A 502 37.90 15.40 12.63
CA VAL A 502 36.66 15.12 13.37
C VAL A 502 36.30 16.24 14.36
N VAL A 503 37.29 16.78 15.09
CA VAL A 503 37.13 17.90 16.04
C VAL A 503 36.69 19.18 15.31
N GLY A 504 37.19 19.42 14.10
CA GLY A 504 36.83 20.56 13.26
C GLY A 504 37.44 21.88 13.74
N THR A 505 36.77 23.00 13.45
CA THR A 505 37.33 24.36 13.58
C THR A 505 37.31 24.94 15.00
N LYS A 506 36.91 24.16 16.00
CA LYS A 506 36.90 24.54 17.41
C LYS A 506 37.81 23.56 18.16
N ALA A 507 38.71 24.08 19.01
CA ALA A 507 39.62 23.24 19.77
C ALA A 507 38.90 22.20 20.62
N SER A 508 39.49 21.01 20.72
CA SER A 508 38.94 19.88 21.45
C SER A 508 38.71 20.17 22.93
N THR A 509 37.67 19.56 23.50
CA THR A 509 37.36 19.59 24.93
C THR A 509 38.35 18.77 25.77
N GLY A 510 38.90 17.67 25.25
CA GLY A 510 39.95 16.87 25.86
C GLY A 510 41.35 17.10 25.27
N ASP A 511 42.37 16.67 26.01
CA ASP A 511 43.76 16.70 25.54
C ASP A 511 44.10 15.39 24.79
N PHE A 512 44.98 15.49 23.81
CA PHE A 512 45.48 14.38 23.00
C PHE A 512 46.99 14.25 23.18
N TYR A 513 47.49 13.01 23.23
CA TYR A 513 48.90 12.69 23.27
C TYR A 513 49.35 12.24 21.88
N VAL A 514 50.22 13.01 21.23
CA VAL A 514 50.68 12.71 19.87
C VAL A 514 52.19 12.51 19.88
N LYS A 515 52.63 11.40 19.28
CA LYS A 515 54.04 11.08 19.09
C LYS A 515 54.43 11.29 17.63
N GLY A 516 55.58 11.93 17.42
CA GLY A 516 56.16 12.08 16.09
C GLY A 516 57.61 12.53 16.14
N LYS A 517 58.26 12.57 14.97
CA LYS A 517 59.59 13.14 14.80
C LYS A 517 59.50 14.52 14.20
N ILE A 518 60.28 15.46 14.74
CA ILE A 518 60.31 16.84 14.23
C ILE A 518 60.88 16.84 12.81
N CYS A 519 60.07 17.20 11.82
CA CYS A 519 60.50 17.31 10.42
C CYS A 519 60.91 18.74 10.05
N SER A 520 60.29 19.76 10.65
CA SER A 520 60.66 21.17 10.45
C SER A 520 60.41 22.02 11.69
N ILE A 521 61.23 23.05 11.92
CA ILE A 521 61.09 23.98 13.04
C ILE A 521 60.84 25.38 12.48
N LYS A 522 59.71 25.98 12.89
CA LYS A 522 59.36 27.37 12.52
C LYS A 522 59.85 28.37 13.56
N TYR A 523 59.68 28.04 14.84
CA TYR A 523 60.15 28.83 15.98
C TYR A 523 60.70 27.87 17.05
N GLU A 524 61.98 27.99 17.38
CA GLU A 524 62.60 27.30 18.52
C GLU A 524 62.12 27.90 19.85
N TYR A 525 62.28 27.15 20.95
CA TYR A 525 62.04 27.71 22.27
C TYR A 525 63.02 28.86 22.56
N SER A 526 62.54 29.90 23.22
CA SER A 526 63.37 31.02 23.67
C SER A 526 62.82 31.61 24.96
N ALA A 527 63.69 32.26 25.75
CA ALA A 527 63.27 32.92 27.00
C ALA A 527 62.28 34.08 26.76
N GLU A 528 62.25 34.67 25.55
CA GLU A 528 61.33 35.77 25.20
C GLU A 528 59.89 35.28 25.01
N TYR A 529 59.71 34.17 24.27
CA TYR A 529 58.38 33.67 23.91
C TYR A 529 57.91 32.50 24.77
N GLY A 530 58.84 31.74 25.37
CA GLY A 530 58.57 30.60 26.25
C GLY A 530 57.92 29.38 25.58
N THR A 531 57.57 29.47 24.29
CA THR A 531 56.92 28.42 23.49
C THR A 531 57.64 28.19 22.17
N ALA A 532 57.46 27.01 21.54
CA ALA A 532 57.97 26.69 20.21
C ALA A 532 56.85 26.37 19.21
N THR A 533 57.15 26.47 17.91
CA THR A 533 56.27 26.00 16.82
C THR A 533 57.08 25.18 15.82
N TYR A 534 56.64 23.96 15.55
CA TYR A 534 57.32 23.01 14.68
C TYR A 534 56.33 21.97 14.14
N ASN A 535 56.72 21.24 13.10
CA ASN A 535 55.90 20.18 12.51
C ASN A 535 56.49 18.82 12.86
N ILE A 536 55.60 17.84 13.09
CA ILE A 536 55.97 16.45 13.32
C ILE A 536 55.39 15.54 12.23
N SER A 537 56.13 14.49 11.88
CA SER A 537 55.71 13.41 11.00
C SER A 537 56.13 12.05 11.57
N GLU A 538 55.65 10.95 10.97
CA GLU A 538 55.97 9.58 11.43
C GLU A 538 57.46 9.25 11.35
N ASP A 539 58.10 9.63 10.24
CA ASP A 539 59.46 9.25 9.90
C ASP A 539 60.46 10.41 10.01
N GLY A 540 59.98 11.64 10.20
CA GLY A 540 60.77 12.87 10.21
C GLY A 540 60.92 13.50 8.83
N SER A 541 60.22 13.01 7.80
CA SER A 541 60.17 13.59 6.46
C SER A 541 59.05 14.62 6.32
N GLU A 542 59.17 15.54 5.36
CA GLU A 542 58.11 16.49 5.01
C GLU A 542 57.01 15.81 4.17
N GLY A 543 55.73 16.18 4.37
CA GLY A 543 54.60 15.66 3.59
C GLY A 543 53.28 15.53 4.34
N THR A 544 53.12 14.47 5.14
CA THR A 544 51.96 14.29 6.04
C THR A 544 52.38 14.69 7.44
N GLU A 545 51.96 15.89 7.85
CA GLU A 545 52.49 16.56 9.03
C GLU A 545 51.36 17.02 9.96
N PHE A 546 51.64 17.00 11.26
CA PHE A 546 50.79 17.62 12.27
C PHE A 546 51.53 18.80 12.90
N THR A 547 50.89 19.97 12.95
CA THR A 547 51.55 21.19 13.45
C THR A 547 51.46 21.25 14.97
N VAL A 548 52.61 21.40 15.63
CA VAL A 548 52.71 21.70 17.05
C VAL A 548 52.80 23.22 17.21
N TYR A 549 51.65 23.88 17.40
CA TYR A 549 51.56 25.34 17.38
C TYR A 549 51.64 25.96 18.79
N SER A 550 52.67 26.79 19.02
CA SER A 550 52.91 27.54 20.26
C SER A 550 52.85 26.63 21.51
N SER A 551 53.68 25.59 21.51
CA SER A 551 53.78 24.60 22.59
C SER A 551 54.61 25.09 23.75
N TYR A 552 54.15 24.86 24.98
CA TYR A 552 54.96 25.07 26.18
C TYR A 552 55.96 23.92 26.38
N TYR A 553 57.01 24.18 27.16
CA TYR A 553 57.99 23.16 27.53
C TYR A 553 57.42 22.20 28.59
N PHE A 554 58.28 21.34 29.15
CA PHE A 554 57.90 20.35 30.17
C PHE A 554 57.08 20.96 31.33
N ASP A 555 56.17 20.15 31.90
CA ASP A 555 55.20 20.54 32.94
C ASP A 555 54.29 21.72 32.55
N ASN A 556 54.08 21.96 31.25
CA ASN A 556 53.29 23.08 30.75
C ASN A 556 53.82 24.45 31.24
N LYS A 557 55.15 24.59 31.29
CA LYS A 557 55.86 25.82 31.69
C LYS A 557 56.54 26.48 30.50
N SER A 558 56.76 27.78 30.62
CA SER A 558 57.64 28.49 29.68
C SER A 558 59.07 27.94 29.77
N TRP A 559 59.65 27.66 28.61
CA TRP A 559 61.06 27.28 28.48
C TRP A 559 61.98 28.28 29.18
N GLN A 560 63.00 27.79 29.89
CA GLN A 560 64.00 28.60 30.58
C GLN A 560 65.38 28.44 29.95
N ASP A 561 66.20 29.47 30.05
CA ASP A 561 67.59 29.42 29.56
C ASP A 561 68.37 28.31 30.30
N GLY A 562 68.93 27.37 29.54
CA GLY A 562 69.57 26.15 30.05
C GLY A 562 68.77 24.86 29.83
N ASP A 563 67.49 24.94 29.46
CA ASP A 563 66.70 23.77 29.06
C ASP A 563 67.18 23.19 27.71
N THR A 564 66.95 21.89 27.48
CA THR A 564 67.38 21.24 26.22
C THR A 564 66.55 21.74 25.04
N GLN A 565 67.21 22.27 24.02
CA GLN A 565 66.54 22.72 22.79
C GLN A 565 66.11 21.53 21.91
N ILE A 566 64.99 21.71 21.19
CA ILE A 566 64.51 20.78 20.16
C ILE A 566 65.33 20.90 18.85
N ARG A 567 65.43 19.81 18.10
CA ARG A 567 66.11 19.74 16.79
C ARG A 567 65.30 18.93 15.79
N VAL A 568 65.48 19.21 14.50
CA VAL A 568 64.96 18.34 13.43
C VAL A 568 65.51 16.92 13.62
N GLY A 569 64.63 15.93 13.54
CA GLY A 569 64.90 14.52 13.79
C GLY A 569 64.64 14.06 15.23
N ASP A 570 64.45 14.98 16.19
CA ASP A 570 64.10 14.60 17.56
C ASP A 570 62.73 13.93 17.62
N GLU A 571 62.62 12.87 18.42
CA GLU A 571 61.35 12.22 18.73
C GLU A 571 60.69 12.93 19.92
N VAL A 572 59.43 13.32 19.76
CA VAL A 572 58.66 14.03 20.79
C VAL A 572 57.33 13.36 21.07
N ILE A 573 56.86 13.53 22.31
CA ILE A 573 55.45 13.32 22.67
C ILE A 573 54.92 14.67 23.17
N VAL A 574 53.80 15.12 22.60
CA VAL A 574 53.15 16.40 22.95
C VAL A 574 51.74 16.11 23.44
N CYS A 575 51.33 16.76 24.53
CA CYS A 575 49.98 16.67 25.08
C CYS A 575 49.26 18.00 24.91
N GLY A 576 48.02 18.00 24.42
CA GLY A 576 47.21 19.21 24.38
C GLY A 576 45.96 19.10 23.53
N LYS A 577 45.24 20.21 23.40
CA LYS A 577 44.01 20.31 22.61
C LYS A 577 44.33 20.35 21.13
N ILE A 578 43.58 19.63 20.30
CA ILE A 578 43.74 19.62 18.84
C ILE A 578 42.64 20.44 18.17
N ILE A 579 42.89 20.92 16.96
CA ILE A 579 41.96 21.71 16.14
C ILE A 579 42.30 21.48 14.65
N ASN A 580 41.29 21.50 13.79
CA ASN A 580 41.48 21.68 12.35
C ASN A 580 41.30 23.17 12.02
N TYR A 581 42.37 23.95 12.19
CA TYR A 581 42.36 25.39 12.03
C TYR A 581 41.90 25.79 10.62
N ASN A 582 40.89 26.66 10.55
CA ASN A 582 40.18 27.05 9.31
C ASN A 582 39.65 25.89 8.45
N GLY A 583 39.55 24.68 9.01
CA GLY A 583 39.00 23.50 8.35
C GLY A 583 39.96 22.79 7.40
N ASN A 584 41.24 23.18 7.36
CA ASN A 584 42.24 22.55 6.49
C ASN A 584 43.65 22.39 7.10
N THR A 585 43.85 22.77 8.36
CA THR A 585 45.16 22.72 9.04
C THR A 585 45.04 21.96 10.36
N PRO A 586 45.31 20.64 10.38
CA PRO A 586 45.40 19.85 11.61
C PRO A 586 46.57 20.30 12.50
N GLU A 587 46.26 20.78 13.70
CA GLU A 587 47.27 21.30 14.62
C GLU A 587 46.85 21.18 16.10
N PHE A 588 47.81 21.34 17.01
CA PHE A 588 47.49 21.67 18.40
C PHE A 588 46.99 23.11 18.52
N ALA A 589 45.99 23.35 19.35
CA ALA A 589 45.49 24.67 19.65
C ALA A 589 46.56 25.51 20.39
N SER A 590 46.67 26.78 19.97
CA SER A 590 47.69 27.72 20.46
C SER A 590 47.72 27.80 21.99
N LYS A 591 48.90 27.58 22.60
CA LYS A 591 49.12 27.68 24.05
C LYS A 591 48.22 26.76 24.89
N GLN A 592 47.68 25.70 24.29
CA GLN A 592 46.89 24.66 24.95
C GLN A 592 47.55 23.28 24.78
N ASN A 593 48.87 23.27 24.63
CA ASN A 593 49.67 22.07 24.44
C ASN A 593 51.08 22.26 25.01
N TYR A 594 51.72 21.16 25.39
CA TYR A 594 53.05 21.16 25.99
C TYR A 594 53.80 19.84 25.77
N LEU A 595 55.12 19.91 25.87
CA LEU A 595 56.02 18.77 25.69
C LEU A 595 55.92 17.78 26.86
N ILE A 596 55.72 16.50 26.55
CA ILE A 596 55.73 15.38 27.50
C ILE A 596 57.07 14.64 27.49
N SER A 597 57.62 14.41 26.31
CA SER A 597 58.90 13.70 26.13
C SER A 597 59.72 14.30 25.00
N LEU A 598 61.05 14.35 25.17
CA LEU A 598 62.03 14.70 24.15
C LEU A 598 63.14 13.64 24.11
N ASN A 599 63.19 12.84 23.04
CA ASN A 599 64.12 11.70 22.88
C ASN A 599 64.12 10.77 24.12
N GLY A 600 62.94 10.53 24.69
CA GLY A 600 62.75 9.71 25.90
C GLY A 600 62.99 10.43 27.23
N LYS A 601 63.41 11.70 27.24
CA LYS A 601 63.54 12.50 28.46
C LYS A 601 62.21 13.14 28.85
N THR A 602 61.83 13.04 30.12
CA THR A 602 60.62 13.65 30.71
C THR A 602 60.99 14.61 31.84
N SER A 603 60.01 15.36 32.39
CA SER A 603 60.22 16.43 33.39
C SER A 603 60.84 15.98 34.72
N SER A 604 61.01 14.67 34.94
CA SER A 604 61.68 14.11 36.12
C SER A 604 62.53 12.88 35.78
N GLY A 605 63.49 13.08 34.87
CA GLY A 605 64.70 12.28 34.81
C GLY A 605 65.88 13.05 35.39
N THR A 606 66.05 13.03 36.72
CA THR A 606 67.36 13.32 37.29
C THR A 606 68.31 12.19 36.86
N SER A 607 69.30 12.54 36.06
CA SER A 607 70.66 12.05 36.23
C SER A 607 71.60 13.20 36.01
#